data_AF-A0A1C6QF68-F1
#
_entry.id   AF-A0A1C6QF68-F1
#
_cell.length_a   1.000
_cell.length_b   1.000
_cell.length_c   1.000
_cell.angle_alpha   90.00
_cell.angle_beta   90.00
_cell.angle_gamma   90.00
#
_symmetry.space_group_name_H-M   'P 1'
#
loop_
_entity.id
_entity.type
_entity.pdbx_description
1 polymer ?
#
loop_
_entity_poly.entity_id
_entity_poly.type
_entity_poly.pdbx_seq_one_letter_code
_entity_poly.pdbx_strand_id
1 'polypeptide(L)'
;MSTGSCIARPTETGYTGIYVHFDGYPSGRLPLLLAAYQYRFARDVEAMSVHLIDQVAIAWDELGTDLLDGAPKLLVRKLTGGGRWPSREMENLVTSDGSPPEREVITEANSSSLSWGYVLRPEGIEVISLYAADRGPIVDWNTDPRTRFSDNRYLWLPGHPVPATQPPRPRRAPAVAPKPVPAAAKPAIRR
;
A
#
# COMPACT_ATOMS: atom_id res chain seq x y z
N MET A 1 -11.09 0.67 -14.86
CA MET A 1 -12.23 -0.12 -14.35
C MET A 1 -12.36 0.27 -12.89
N SER A 2 -13.46 0.94 -12.49
CA SER A 2 -13.60 1.42 -11.10
C SER A 2 -13.73 0.21 -10.16
N THR A 3 -12.84 0.11 -9.18
CA THR A 3 -12.88 -0.94 -8.16
C THR A 3 -12.99 -0.23 -6.83
N GLY A 4 -14.24 -0.05 -6.38
CA GLY A 4 -14.55 0.65 -5.15
C GLY A 4 -13.98 -0.05 -3.93
N SER A 5 -13.42 0.73 -3.02
CA SER A 5 -12.86 0.27 -1.75
C SER A 5 -13.13 1.27 -0.63
N CYS A 6 -12.76 0.95 0.60
CA CYS A 6 -12.71 1.92 1.69
C CYS A 6 -11.36 1.90 2.41
N ILE A 7 -10.95 3.07 2.92
CA ILE A 7 -9.89 3.20 3.92
C ILE A 7 -10.56 3.49 5.25
N ALA A 8 -10.26 2.69 6.26
CA ALA A 8 -10.95 2.74 7.53
C ALA A 8 -9.97 2.65 8.71
N ARG A 9 -10.43 3.05 9.89
CA ARG A 9 -9.75 2.80 11.17
C ARG A 9 -10.60 1.85 12.01
N PRO A 10 -9.98 1.06 12.90
CA PRO A 10 -10.73 0.18 13.77
C PRO A 10 -11.60 0.97 14.75
N THR A 11 -12.74 0.40 15.11
CA THR A 11 -13.53 0.77 16.28
C THR A 11 -13.49 -0.39 17.28
N GLU A 12 -14.18 -0.27 18.43
CA GLU A 12 -14.23 -1.35 19.42
C GLU A 12 -14.75 -2.67 18.85
N THR A 13 -15.76 -2.60 17.97
CA THR A 13 -16.44 -3.78 17.43
C THR A 13 -16.25 -3.99 15.94
N GLY A 14 -15.66 -3.01 15.22
CA GLY A 14 -15.65 -3.01 13.76
C GLY A 14 -14.68 -2.00 13.18
N TYR A 15 -15.14 -1.24 12.18
CA TYR A 15 -14.37 -0.15 11.58
C TYR A 15 -15.27 0.99 11.09
N THR A 16 -14.65 2.15 10.94
CA THR A 16 -15.27 3.34 10.33
C THR A 16 -14.28 3.97 9.35
N GLY A 17 -14.76 4.37 8.17
CA GLY A 17 -13.89 4.78 7.08
C GLY A 17 -14.55 5.65 6.03
N ILE A 18 -13.76 5.92 4.99
CA ILE A 18 -14.13 6.73 3.85
C ILE A 18 -14.08 5.90 2.57
N TYR A 19 -15.00 6.17 1.65
CA TYR A 19 -15.03 5.54 0.33
C TYR A 19 -13.85 6.00 -0.54
N VAL A 20 -13.35 5.08 -1.38
CA VAL A 20 -12.41 5.38 -2.47
C VAL A 20 -12.87 4.73 -3.77
N HIS A 21 -13.05 5.55 -4.80
CA HIS A 21 -13.65 5.13 -6.06
C HIS A 21 -12.71 4.28 -6.93
N PHE A 22 -11.51 4.77 -7.21
CA PHE A 22 -10.58 4.12 -8.13
C PHE A 22 -9.52 3.27 -7.42
N ASP A 23 -9.00 2.28 -8.16
CA ASP A 23 -7.82 1.48 -7.81
C ASP A 23 -7.84 0.88 -6.40
N GLY A 24 -8.98 0.29 -6.05
CA GLY A 24 -9.17 -0.42 -4.78
C GLY A 24 -8.54 -1.80 -4.69
N TYR A 25 -7.75 -2.24 -5.68
CA TYR A 25 -7.11 -3.56 -5.65
C TYR A 25 -5.89 -3.62 -4.71
N PRO A 26 -5.65 -4.73 -3.98
CA PRO A 26 -4.49 -4.88 -3.11
C PRO A 26 -3.15 -4.64 -3.80
N SER A 27 -2.99 -5.08 -5.06
CA SER A 27 -1.76 -4.91 -5.83
C SER A 27 -1.37 -3.44 -6.06
N GLY A 28 -2.35 -2.53 -6.12
CA GLY A 28 -2.12 -1.08 -6.23
C GLY A 28 -2.15 -0.38 -4.88
N ARG A 29 -3.12 -0.72 -4.03
CA ARG A 29 -3.40 0.03 -2.79
C ARG A 29 -2.37 -0.22 -1.70
N LEU A 30 -1.99 -1.47 -1.45
CA LEU A 30 -1.09 -1.81 -0.36
C LEU A 30 0.30 -1.19 -0.51
N PRO A 31 0.95 -1.23 -1.68
CA PRO A 31 2.21 -0.52 -1.89
C PRO A 31 2.14 0.97 -1.55
N LEU A 32 1.04 1.62 -1.91
CA LEU A 32 0.84 3.05 -1.66
C LEU A 32 0.68 3.33 -0.16
N LEU A 33 -0.19 2.59 0.53
CA LEU A 33 -0.43 2.76 1.97
C LEU A 33 0.81 2.42 2.82
N LEU A 34 1.51 1.33 2.51
CA LEU A 34 2.73 0.93 3.21
C LEU A 34 3.83 1.98 3.03
N ALA A 35 4.03 2.49 1.82
CA ALA A 35 5.01 3.55 1.58
C ALA A 35 4.60 4.87 2.26
N ALA A 36 3.32 5.23 2.25
CA ALA A 36 2.81 6.43 2.91
C ALA A 36 3.11 6.38 4.41
N TYR A 37 2.76 5.27 5.08
CA TYR A 37 3.09 5.05 6.47
C TYR A 37 4.61 5.18 6.73
N GLN A 38 5.43 4.49 5.94
CA GLN A 38 6.88 4.42 6.17
C GLN A 38 7.61 5.75 5.93
N TYR A 39 7.14 6.58 4.99
CA TYR A 39 7.90 7.75 4.52
C TYR A 39 7.18 9.08 4.69
N ARG A 40 5.91 9.18 4.32
CA ARG A 40 5.16 10.45 4.40
C ARG A 40 4.72 10.76 5.83
N PHE A 41 4.19 9.74 6.52
CA PHE A 41 3.63 9.89 7.86
C PHE A 41 4.60 9.47 8.96
N ALA A 42 5.88 9.26 8.64
CA ALA A 42 6.93 8.95 9.62
C ALA A 42 6.57 7.81 10.61
N ARG A 43 5.83 6.80 10.12
CA ARG A 43 5.33 5.64 10.88
C ARG A 43 4.28 6.00 11.94
N ASP A 44 3.51 7.04 11.70
CA ASP A 44 2.39 7.47 12.53
C ASP A 44 1.05 7.06 11.87
N VAL A 45 0.41 6.03 12.43
CA VAL A 45 -0.89 5.52 11.94
C VAL A 45 -2.00 6.55 12.19
N GLU A 46 -1.91 7.34 13.27
CA GLU A 46 -2.93 8.34 13.59
C GLU A 46 -2.85 9.51 12.62
N ALA A 47 -1.65 10.04 12.35
CA ALA A 47 -1.47 11.09 11.37
C ALA A 47 -1.94 10.66 9.96
N MET A 48 -1.63 9.41 9.59
CA MET A 48 -2.11 8.82 8.34
C MET A 48 -3.63 8.68 8.32
N SER A 49 -4.24 8.24 9.42
CA SER A 49 -5.69 8.09 9.56
C SER A 49 -6.42 9.44 9.50
N VAL A 50 -5.89 10.48 10.15
CA VAL A 50 -6.43 11.83 10.09
C VAL A 50 -6.44 12.33 8.65
N HIS A 51 -5.33 12.14 7.93
CA HIS A 51 -5.24 12.58 6.53
C HIS A 51 -6.16 11.80 5.60
N LEU A 52 -6.15 10.46 5.68
CA LEU A 52 -6.87 9.61 4.74
C LEU A 52 -8.36 9.48 5.04
N ILE A 53 -8.80 9.78 6.26
CA ILE A 53 -10.17 9.54 6.72
C ILE A 53 -10.80 10.83 7.24
N ASP A 54 -10.21 11.51 8.21
CA ASP A 54 -10.90 12.62 8.90
C ASP A 54 -10.99 13.89 8.08
N GLN A 55 -9.92 14.25 7.37
CA GLN A 55 -9.82 15.50 6.64
C GLN A 55 -10.55 15.50 5.28
N VAL A 56 -11.10 14.35 4.88
CA VAL A 56 -11.78 14.19 3.58
C VAL A 56 -13.20 14.73 3.67
N ALA A 57 -13.59 15.58 2.73
CA ALA A 57 -14.91 16.22 2.74
C ALA A 57 -16.03 15.21 2.49
N ILE A 58 -15.89 14.34 1.47
CA ILE A 58 -16.93 13.39 1.06
C ILE A 58 -16.35 11.99 0.85
N ALA A 59 -15.44 11.85 -0.11
CA ALA A 59 -14.80 10.60 -0.46
C ALA A 59 -13.56 10.87 -1.34
N TRP A 60 -12.73 9.85 -1.50
CA TRP A 60 -11.64 9.89 -2.49
C TRP A 60 -12.15 9.43 -3.85
N ASP A 61 -11.86 10.22 -4.88
CA ASP A 61 -11.91 9.74 -6.26
C ASP A 61 -10.74 8.78 -6.50
N GLU A 62 -9.52 9.24 -6.20
CA GLU A 62 -8.30 8.44 -6.30
C GLU A 62 -7.28 8.83 -5.23
N LEU A 63 -6.47 7.87 -4.82
CA LEU A 63 -5.26 8.12 -4.02
C LEU A 63 -4.05 8.24 -4.92
N GLY A 64 -3.28 9.30 -4.73
CA GLY A 64 -2.21 9.71 -5.62
C GLY A 64 -0.81 9.50 -5.07
N THR A 65 0.15 9.91 -5.89
CA THR A 65 1.59 9.79 -5.61
C THR A 65 2.09 10.77 -4.56
N ASP A 66 1.30 11.77 -4.19
CA ASP A 66 1.57 12.63 -3.03
C ASP A 66 1.66 11.80 -1.73
N LEU A 67 1.01 10.63 -1.66
CA LEU A 67 1.20 9.70 -0.55
C LEU A 67 2.63 9.14 -0.45
N LEU A 68 3.45 9.31 -1.50
CA LEU A 68 4.84 8.89 -1.53
C LEU A 68 5.82 10.02 -1.22
N ASP A 69 5.33 11.17 -0.74
CA ASP A 69 6.20 12.27 -0.34
C ASP A 69 7.17 11.82 0.78
N GLY A 70 8.44 12.23 0.66
CA GLY A 70 9.52 11.75 1.53
C GLY A 70 10.10 10.38 1.14
N ALA A 71 9.47 9.62 0.25
CA ALA A 71 9.97 8.31 -0.15
C ALA A 71 11.20 8.40 -1.09
N PRO A 72 12.12 7.40 -1.07
CA PRO A 72 13.24 7.35 -1.98
C PRO A 72 12.81 7.37 -3.46
N LYS A 73 13.46 8.18 -4.30
CA LYS A 73 13.13 8.32 -5.74
C LYS A 73 13.04 6.98 -6.48
N LEU A 74 13.91 6.03 -6.14
CA LEU A 74 13.88 4.68 -6.73
C LEU A 74 12.64 3.87 -6.32
N LEU A 75 12.14 4.06 -5.09
CA LEU A 75 10.89 3.45 -4.64
C LEU A 75 9.72 4.06 -5.41
N VAL A 76 9.62 5.40 -5.46
CA VAL A 76 8.57 6.10 -6.21
C VAL A 76 8.50 5.63 -7.66
N ARG A 77 9.64 5.65 -8.37
CA ARG A 77 9.72 5.18 -9.76
C ARG A 77 9.29 3.71 -9.91
N LYS A 78 9.58 2.87 -8.91
CA LYS A 78 9.22 1.45 -8.95
C LYS A 78 7.72 1.22 -8.78
N LEU A 79 7.06 2.04 -7.95
CA LEU A 79 5.63 1.92 -7.67
C LEU A 79 4.77 2.59 -8.75
N THR A 80 5.21 3.73 -9.31
CA THR A 80 4.38 4.57 -10.19
C THR A 80 4.85 4.61 -11.63
N GLY A 81 5.92 3.88 -11.97
CA GLY A 81 6.59 4.01 -13.27
C GLY A 81 7.27 5.37 -13.47
N GLY A 82 7.31 6.22 -12.44
CA GLY A 82 7.78 7.61 -12.53
C GLY A 82 6.66 8.63 -12.77
N GLY A 83 5.40 8.17 -12.89
CA GLY A 83 4.25 9.08 -12.93
C GLY A 83 4.09 9.85 -11.62
N ARG A 84 3.52 11.05 -11.75
CA ARG A 84 3.14 11.92 -10.63
C ARG A 84 1.73 12.44 -10.86
N TRP A 85 0.88 12.26 -9.86
CA TRP A 85 -0.46 12.80 -9.78
C TRP A 85 -0.83 12.94 -8.30
N PRO A 86 -1.59 13.97 -7.91
CA PRO A 86 -2.06 14.13 -6.54
C PRO A 86 -3.26 13.20 -6.26
N SER A 87 -3.52 12.92 -4.99
CA SER A 87 -4.79 12.37 -4.53
C SER A 87 -5.90 13.37 -4.88
N ARG A 88 -7.07 12.86 -5.27
CA ARG A 88 -8.24 13.68 -5.61
C ARG A 88 -9.43 13.26 -4.78
N GLU A 89 -10.06 14.23 -4.14
CA GLU A 89 -11.37 14.02 -3.54
C GLU A 89 -12.45 14.01 -4.64
N MET A 90 -13.58 13.35 -4.36
CA MET A 90 -14.70 13.37 -5.28
C MET A 90 -15.31 14.77 -5.32
N GLU A 91 -15.33 15.36 -6.51
CA GLU A 91 -15.91 16.68 -6.78
C GLU A 91 -17.09 16.56 -7.75
N ASN A 92 -17.92 17.60 -7.81
CA ASN A 92 -19.02 17.72 -8.77
C ASN A 92 -20.06 16.58 -8.70
N LEU A 93 -20.27 16.02 -7.50
CA LEU A 93 -21.30 15.01 -7.27
C LEU A 93 -22.69 15.66 -7.34
N VAL A 94 -23.56 15.08 -8.17
CA VAL A 94 -24.96 15.48 -8.30
C VAL A 94 -25.82 14.37 -7.70
N THR A 95 -26.47 14.64 -6.58
CA THR A 95 -27.46 13.75 -5.98
C THR A 95 -28.74 13.76 -6.82
N SER A 96 -29.52 12.67 -6.76
CA SER A 96 -30.75 12.54 -7.56
C SER A 96 -31.83 13.57 -7.20
N ASP A 97 -31.79 14.12 -5.99
CA ASP A 97 -32.71 15.15 -5.49
C ASP A 97 -32.13 16.58 -5.55
N GLY A 98 -30.89 16.74 -6.02
CA GLY A 98 -30.20 18.03 -6.13
C GLY A 98 -29.68 18.59 -4.80
N SER A 99 -29.79 17.84 -3.70
CA SER A 99 -29.18 18.20 -2.43
C SER A 99 -27.64 18.16 -2.48
N PRO A 100 -26.92 18.91 -1.63
CA PRO A 100 -25.48 18.77 -1.53
C PRO A 100 -25.09 17.33 -1.18
N PRO A 101 -24.04 16.76 -1.80
CA PRO A 101 -23.57 15.43 -1.46
C PRO A 101 -23.09 15.39 -0.01
N GLU A 102 -23.56 14.41 0.74
CA GLU A 102 -23.14 14.20 2.12
C GLU A 102 -21.99 13.20 2.22
N ARG A 103 -21.16 13.37 3.24
CA ARG A 103 -20.11 12.43 3.60
C ARG A 103 -20.72 11.14 4.13
N GLU A 104 -20.69 10.08 3.35
CA GLU A 104 -21.08 8.76 3.83
C GLU A 104 -19.93 8.12 4.61
N VAL A 105 -20.22 7.73 5.86
CA VAL A 105 -19.30 6.95 6.68
C VAL A 105 -19.46 5.47 6.33
N ILE A 106 -18.36 4.84 5.90
CA ILE A 106 -18.34 3.41 5.59
C ILE A 106 -18.07 2.62 6.87
N THR A 107 -18.91 1.64 7.12
CA THR A 107 -18.88 0.70 8.24
C THR A 107 -19.12 -0.72 7.73
N GLU A 108 -18.99 -1.71 8.59
CA GLU A 108 -19.33 -3.11 8.27
C GLU A 108 -20.76 -3.27 7.76
N ALA A 109 -21.69 -2.41 8.18
CA ALA A 109 -23.10 -2.51 7.84
C ALA A 109 -23.44 -2.06 6.41
N ASN A 110 -22.64 -1.16 5.81
CA ASN A 110 -22.90 -0.59 4.47
C ASN A 110 -21.75 -0.83 3.46
N SER A 111 -20.73 -1.61 3.83
CA SER A 111 -19.58 -1.91 2.96
C SER A 111 -19.81 -3.01 1.93
N SER A 112 -20.97 -3.66 1.91
CA SER A 112 -21.24 -4.87 1.11
C SER A 112 -21.22 -4.64 -0.41
N SER A 113 -21.37 -3.39 -0.86
CA SER A 113 -21.28 -2.99 -2.27
C SER A 113 -19.83 -2.78 -2.74
N LEU A 114 -18.86 -2.75 -1.82
CA LEU A 114 -17.45 -2.51 -2.10
C LEU A 114 -16.70 -3.81 -2.36
N SER A 115 -15.57 -3.71 -3.07
CA SER A 115 -14.74 -4.89 -3.35
C SER A 115 -13.72 -5.16 -2.25
N TRP A 116 -13.20 -4.11 -1.61
CA TRP A 116 -12.06 -4.19 -0.70
C TRP A 116 -12.16 -3.20 0.46
N GLY A 117 -11.77 -3.62 1.65
CA GLY A 117 -11.63 -2.77 2.83
C GLY A 117 -10.19 -2.79 3.33
N TYR A 118 -9.66 -1.62 3.69
CA TYR A 118 -8.32 -1.46 4.25
C TYR A 118 -8.43 -0.80 5.62
N VAL A 119 -8.35 -1.60 6.69
CA VAL A 119 -8.45 -1.09 8.06
C VAL A 119 -7.04 -0.85 8.60
N LEU A 120 -6.73 0.42 8.91
CA LEU A 120 -5.45 0.87 9.44
C LEU A 120 -5.38 0.53 10.94
N ARG A 121 -4.88 -0.66 11.28
CA ARG A 121 -4.73 -1.13 12.66
C ARG A 121 -3.37 -0.74 13.24
N PRO A 122 -3.21 -0.71 14.57
CA PRO A 122 -1.90 -0.46 15.18
C PRO A 122 -0.81 -1.43 14.70
N GLU A 123 -1.16 -2.70 14.48
CA GLU A 123 -0.20 -3.75 14.10
C GLU A 123 0.06 -3.81 12.58
N GLY A 124 -0.84 -3.28 11.75
CA GLY A 124 -0.73 -3.37 10.30
C GLY A 124 -1.99 -2.94 9.57
N ILE A 125 -2.06 -3.25 8.28
CA ILE A 125 -3.24 -3.03 7.45
C ILE A 125 -4.02 -4.33 7.38
N GLU A 126 -5.22 -4.38 7.96
CA GLU A 126 -6.14 -5.48 7.67
C GLU A 126 -6.75 -5.29 6.28
N VAL A 127 -6.67 -6.33 5.46
CA VAL A 127 -7.19 -6.30 4.09
C VAL A 127 -8.36 -7.24 4.00
N ILE A 128 -9.55 -6.67 3.83
CA ILE A 128 -10.81 -7.40 3.84
C ILE A 128 -11.30 -7.53 2.41
N SER A 129 -11.55 -8.76 1.96
CA SER A 129 -12.33 -8.97 0.75
C SER A 129 -13.81 -8.86 1.08
N LEU A 130 -14.36 -7.66 0.96
CA LEU A 130 -15.73 -7.31 1.39
C LEU A 130 -16.84 -8.08 0.64
N TYR A 131 -16.49 -8.73 -0.46
CA TYR A 131 -17.37 -9.65 -1.17
C TYR A 131 -17.57 -10.99 -0.43
N ALA A 132 -16.59 -11.43 0.36
CA ALA A 132 -16.49 -12.82 0.81
C ALA A 132 -16.31 -12.98 2.33
N ALA A 133 -15.93 -11.92 3.04
CA ALA A 133 -15.70 -11.98 4.49
C ALA A 133 -15.81 -10.60 5.14
N ASP A 134 -16.08 -10.61 6.45
CA ASP A 134 -16.10 -9.42 7.29
C ASP A 134 -14.71 -9.05 7.85
N ARG A 135 -13.74 -9.97 7.72
CA ARG A 135 -12.39 -9.86 8.25
C ARG A 135 -11.37 -10.40 7.25
N GLY A 136 -10.10 -10.05 7.45
CA GLY A 136 -9.02 -10.53 6.59
C GLY A 136 -7.67 -10.59 7.29
N PRO A 137 -6.61 -11.02 6.59
CA PRO A 137 -5.28 -11.06 7.17
C PRO A 137 -4.71 -9.65 7.33
N ILE A 138 -3.84 -9.49 8.33
CA ILE A 138 -3.13 -8.23 8.62
C ILE A 138 -1.78 -8.25 7.89
N VAL A 139 -1.53 -7.22 7.10
CA VAL A 139 -0.25 -6.94 6.46
C VAL A 139 0.57 -6.07 7.40
N ASP A 140 1.72 -6.58 7.86
CA ASP A 140 2.62 -5.84 8.76
C ASP A 140 3.09 -4.53 8.13
N TRP A 141 3.12 -3.47 8.93
CA TRP A 141 3.54 -2.13 8.50
C TRP A 141 4.97 -2.06 7.93
N ASN A 142 5.85 -2.99 8.30
CA ASN A 142 7.23 -3.09 7.82
C ASN A 142 7.38 -3.92 6.55
N THR A 143 6.28 -4.44 5.99
CA THR A 143 6.28 -5.13 4.70
C THR A 143 6.90 -4.20 3.64
N ASP A 144 7.84 -4.73 2.84
CA ASP A 144 8.44 -3.96 1.75
C ASP A 144 7.32 -3.49 0.80
N PRO A 145 7.16 -2.16 0.58
CA PRO A 145 6.12 -1.66 -0.32
C PRO A 145 6.26 -2.19 -1.77
N ARG A 146 7.41 -2.75 -2.15
CA ARG A 146 7.64 -3.39 -3.46
C ARG A 146 7.10 -4.83 -3.55
N THR A 147 6.57 -5.36 -2.45
CA THR A 147 5.95 -6.67 -2.40
C THR A 147 4.80 -6.74 -3.39
N ARG A 148 4.68 -7.87 -4.10
CA ARG A 148 3.59 -8.10 -5.04
C ARG A 148 2.45 -8.79 -4.30
N PHE A 149 1.34 -8.09 -4.17
CA PHE A 149 0.12 -8.60 -3.57
C PHE A 149 -0.83 -9.15 -4.64
N SER A 150 -1.54 -10.23 -4.32
CA SER A 150 -2.55 -10.80 -5.22
C SER A 150 -3.87 -10.03 -5.15
N ASP A 151 -4.53 -9.86 -6.29
CA ASP A 151 -5.89 -9.32 -6.38
C ASP A 151 -6.98 -10.41 -6.31
N ASN A 152 -6.58 -11.68 -6.09
CA ASN A 152 -7.52 -12.77 -5.93
C ASN A 152 -8.17 -12.71 -4.55
N ARG A 153 -9.45 -12.32 -4.53
CA ARG A 153 -10.32 -12.19 -3.36
C ARG A 153 -10.26 -13.38 -2.40
N TYR A 154 -10.26 -14.60 -2.92
CA TYR A 154 -10.30 -15.83 -2.11
C TYR A 154 -9.01 -16.10 -1.35
N LEU A 155 -7.91 -15.44 -1.69
CA LEU A 155 -6.64 -15.56 -0.95
C LEU A 155 -6.57 -14.65 0.28
N TRP A 156 -7.53 -13.73 0.43
CA TRP A 156 -7.62 -12.77 1.54
C TRP A 156 -8.67 -13.17 2.59
N LEU A 157 -9.10 -14.44 2.59
CA LEU A 157 -10.06 -14.94 3.58
C LEU A 157 -9.40 -15.11 4.97
N PRO A 158 -10.18 -15.03 6.06
CA PRO A 158 -9.68 -15.30 7.40
C PRO A 158 -8.94 -16.64 7.50
N GLY A 159 -7.79 -16.64 8.18
CA GLY A 159 -6.95 -17.82 8.36
C GLY A 159 -5.99 -18.13 7.19
N HIS A 160 -6.13 -17.46 6.05
CA HIS A 160 -5.13 -17.55 4.97
C HIS A 160 -3.89 -16.68 5.28
N PRO A 161 -2.70 -17.09 4.83
CA PRO A 161 -1.52 -16.21 4.88
C PRO A 161 -1.71 -15.03 3.93
N VAL A 162 -1.06 -13.90 4.24
CA VAL A 162 -1.02 -12.74 3.33
C VAL A 162 -0.51 -13.18 1.95
N PRO A 163 -1.28 -12.99 0.86
CA PRO A 163 -0.90 -13.45 -0.48
C PRO A 163 0.09 -12.49 -1.12
N ALA A 164 1.30 -12.49 -0.57
CA ALA A 164 2.43 -11.66 -0.92
C ALA A 164 3.56 -12.50 -1.51
N THR A 165 4.15 -12.03 -2.60
CA THR A 165 5.41 -12.57 -3.13
C THR A 165 6.48 -11.49 -3.10
N GLN A 166 7.64 -11.82 -2.53
CA GLN A 166 8.80 -10.94 -2.63
C GLN A 166 9.28 -10.92 -4.09
N PRO A 167 9.61 -9.75 -4.65
CA PRO A 167 10.24 -9.69 -5.96
C PRO A 167 11.56 -10.48 -5.95
N PRO A 168 11.94 -11.15 -7.05
CA PRO A 168 13.18 -11.93 -7.11
C PRO A 168 14.36 -11.09 -6.67
N ARG A 169 15.13 -11.56 -5.69
CA ARG A 169 16.35 -10.89 -5.27
C ARG A 169 17.30 -10.86 -6.48
N PRO A 170 17.84 -9.69 -6.88
CA PRO A 170 18.81 -9.65 -7.97
C PRO A 170 19.95 -10.60 -7.63
N ARG A 171 20.23 -11.54 -8.54
CA ARG A 171 21.30 -12.52 -8.39
C ARG A 171 22.59 -11.76 -8.14
N ARG A 172 23.17 -11.90 -6.94
CA ARG A 172 24.46 -11.30 -6.60
C ARG A 172 25.46 -11.78 -7.66
N ALA A 173 26.07 -10.87 -8.41
CA ALA A 173 27.11 -11.23 -9.36
C ALA A 173 28.19 -12.04 -8.61
N PRO A 174 28.68 -13.16 -9.17
CA PRO A 174 29.75 -13.91 -8.52
C PRO A 174 30.93 -12.98 -8.28
N ALA A 175 31.48 -13.02 -7.07
CA ALA A 175 32.68 -12.27 -6.73
C ALA A 175 33.77 -12.66 -7.73
N VAL A 176 34.32 -11.66 -8.44
CA VAL A 176 35.47 -11.88 -9.32
C VAL A 176 36.61 -12.39 -8.45
N ALA A 177 37.12 -13.57 -8.76
CA ALA A 177 38.25 -14.16 -8.05
C ALA A 177 39.45 -13.18 -8.12
N PRO A 178 40.20 -12.99 -7.01
CA PRO A 178 41.37 -12.13 -7.03
C PRO A 178 42.39 -12.67 -8.05
N LYS A 179 42.89 -11.79 -8.93
CA LYS A 179 43.95 -12.13 -9.89
C LYS A 179 45.19 -12.60 -9.13
N PRO A 180 45.90 -13.66 -9.58
CA PRO A 180 47.15 -14.08 -8.96
C PRO A 180 48.17 -12.94 -9.09
N VAL A 181 48.76 -12.54 -7.96
CA VAL A 181 49.90 -11.63 -7.94
C VAL A 181 51.10 -12.39 -8.51
N PRO A 182 51.83 -11.87 -9.52
CA PRO A 182 53.03 -12.52 -10.02
C PRO A 182 54.07 -12.58 -8.89
N ALA A 183 54.66 -13.76 -8.69
CA ALA A 183 55.72 -13.96 -7.72
C ALA A 183 56.94 -13.08 -8.08
N ALA A 184 57.42 -12.31 -7.11
CA ALA A 184 58.65 -11.53 -7.23
C ALA A 184 59.84 -12.47 -7.50
N ALA A 185 60.60 -12.19 -8.55
CA ALA A 185 61.83 -12.90 -8.87
C ALA A 185 62.85 -12.72 -7.74
N LYS A 186 63.35 -13.83 -7.19
CA LYS A 186 64.44 -13.82 -6.21
C LYS A 186 65.72 -13.30 -6.87
N PRO A 187 66.50 -12.42 -6.22
CA PRO A 187 67.78 -11.99 -6.75
C PRO A 187 68.77 -13.15 -6.74
N ALA A 188 69.44 -13.37 -7.87
CA ALA A 188 70.52 -14.34 -7.98
C ALA A 188 71.72 -13.87 -7.16
N ILE A 189 72.12 -14.69 -6.19
CA ILE A 189 73.40 -14.54 -5.46
C ILE A 189 74.51 -15.20 -6.30
N ARG A 190 75.49 -14.35 -6.63
CA ARG A 190 76.89 -14.54 -7.08
C ARG A 190 77.49 -15.96 -7.12
N ARG A 191 78.36 -16.16 -8.12
CA ARG A 191 79.79 -16.44 -7.91
C ARG A 191 80.64 -15.95 -9.08
#